data_AF-A0AAN7ZZ37-F1
#
_entry.id   AF-A0AAN7ZZ37-F1
#
_cell.length_a   1.000
_cell.length_b   1.000
_cell.length_c   1.000
_cell.angle_alpha   90.00
_cell.angle_beta   90.00
_cell.angle_gamma   90.00
#
_symmetry.space_group_name_H-M   'P 1'
#
loop_
_entity.id
_entity.type
_entity.pdbx_description
1 polymer ?
#
loop_
_entity_poly.entity_id
_entity_poly.type
_entity_poly.pdbx_seq_one_letter_code
_entity_poly.pdbx_strand_id
1 'polypeptide(L)'
;MAKKQRQPAAVQYLPVRAKPRGDQLIAKVEQAIRAYRAASFANYINIGLTFSLVPTGDAREILDSYGKWLGYDKYTLDVWGEDQFDVRMSLWHNGEVRIWHRRQWVAVTDYLRYLKVKIDPSYSDGTPEMRSKVQARWWKENGKIFPLLELPRELRDLVYGCYFGHSIEPRYAHEARPGAIAKASCSATLMRLNRQTLQECRELLNRQTPFLIKHRKILRSLLVEYPDQRHHVRRLELALSHSDFLKLFGFPFEDNVPYEAQSAAKVLAEMPLKHLVIRIAAPSLITGCPPLDGGCQRVITRWILSAAWPYVGCHPVEIQGYVTKQQKDDFAKVCIDEQKNFEMWNGQRSAVGYVEGTWAEYNQSFEPLDDQEDGGVRLIERPEGKLRHLIPESDVLELPPRCNCEQPCFPVEDTDED
;
A
#
# COMPACT_ATOMS: atom_id res chain seq x y z
N MET A 1 19.73 6.48 -61.50
CA MET A 1 21.02 6.44 -60.77
C MET A 1 20.77 5.82 -59.39
N ALA A 2 20.99 4.52 -59.26
CA ALA A 2 20.71 3.77 -58.04
C ALA A 2 21.86 3.91 -57.02
N LYS A 3 21.54 4.37 -55.80
CA LYS A 3 22.46 4.43 -54.67
C LYS A 3 22.80 3.00 -54.23
N LYS A 4 24.05 2.59 -54.45
CA LYS A 4 24.63 1.34 -53.92
C LYS A 4 24.62 1.39 -52.39
N GLN A 5 23.71 0.64 -51.76
CA GLN A 5 23.78 0.33 -50.34
C GLN A 5 25.06 -0.48 -50.08
N ARG A 6 25.97 0.06 -49.26
CA ARG A 6 27.08 -0.72 -48.70
C ARG A 6 26.48 -1.73 -47.72
N GLN A 7 26.58 -3.01 -48.05
CA GLN A 7 26.32 -4.09 -47.10
C GLN A 7 27.29 -3.99 -45.91
N PRO A 8 26.84 -4.18 -44.67
CA PRO A 8 27.75 -4.32 -43.53
C PRO A 8 28.59 -5.59 -43.72
N ALA A 9 29.90 -5.46 -43.53
CA ALA A 9 30.82 -6.60 -43.58
C ALA A 9 30.38 -7.65 -42.56
N ALA A 10 30.27 -8.90 -43.01
CA ALA A 10 29.98 -10.03 -42.14
C ALA A 10 31.06 -10.14 -41.06
N VAL A 11 30.66 -10.03 -39.79
CA VAL A 11 31.51 -10.31 -38.64
C VAL A 11 31.87 -11.80 -38.71
N GLN A 12 33.10 -12.09 -39.13
CA GLN A 12 33.64 -13.45 -39.09
C GLN A 12 33.83 -13.82 -37.62
N TYR A 13 32.98 -14.73 -37.12
CA TYR A 13 33.16 -15.34 -35.81
C TYR A 13 34.46 -16.17 -35.86
N LEU A 14 35.54 -15.62 -35.31
CA LEU A 14 36.76 -16.40 -35.02
C LEU A 14 36.39 -17.55 -34.06
N PRO A 15 37.04 -18.71 -34.16
CA PRO A 15 36.81 -19.83 -33.25
C PRO A 15 37.16 -19.40 -31.82
N VAL A 16 36.12 -19.10 -31.05
CA VAL A 16 36.17 -18.70 -29.64
C VAL A 16 36.77 -19.87 -28.86
N ARG A 17 37.99 -19.70 -28.33
CA ARG A 17 38.53 -20.63 -27.33
C ARG A 17 37.57 -20.65 -26.14
N ALA A 18 37.05 -21.82 -25.78
CA ALA A 18 36.17 -21.96 -24.62
C ALA A 18 36.86 -21.41 -23.36
N LYS A 19 36.12 -20.64 -22.55
CA LYS A 19 36.62 -19.99 -21.32
C LYS A 19 37.29 -21.06 -20.42
N PRO A 20 38.62 -21.04 -20.24
CA PRO A 20 39.28 -22.07 -19.46
C PRO A 20 38.87 -21.94 -18.00
N ARG A 21 38.37 -23.03 -17.40
CA ARG A 21 38.03 -23.09 -15.98
C ARG A 21 39.31 -22.87 -15.18
N GLY A 22 39.35 -21.83 -14.34
CA GLY A 22 40.47 -21.53 -13.43
C GLY A 22 41.33 -20.32 -13.79
N ASP A 23 40.98 -19.55 -14.82
CA ASP A 23 41.70 -18.32 -15.18
C ASP A 23 41.61 -17.28 -14.04
N GLN A 24 42.73 -17.04 -13.36
CA GLN A 24 42.81 -16.15 -12.21
C GLN A 24 42.79 -14.68 -12.62
N LEU A 25 43.30 -14.34 -13.81
CA LEU A 25 43.23 -12.98 -14.34
C LEU A 25 41.77 -12.59 -14.61
N ILE A 26 41.01 -13.45 -15.31
CA ILE A 26 39.59 -13.20 -15.55
C ILE A 26 38.83 -13.09 -14.23
N ALA A 27 39.06 -14.00 -13.28
CA ALA A 27 38.38 -13.97 -11.98
C ALA A 27 38.63 -12.65 -11.22
N LYS A 28 39.89 -12.17 -11.21
CA LYS A 28 40.26 -10.89 -10.58
C LYS A 28 39.63 -9.69 -11.29
N VAL A 29 39.49 -9.74 -12.61
CA VAL A 29 38.84 -8.67 -13.39
C VAL A 29 37.34 -8.66 -13.10
N GLU A 30 36.69 -9.81 -13.10
CA GLU A 30 35.28 -9.94 -12.70
C GLU A 30 35.05 -9.41 -11.28
N GLN A 31 35.97 -9.70 -10.35
CA GLN A 31 35.93 -9.14 -9.00
C GLN A 31 36.06 -7.61 -9.01
N ALA A 32 36.97 -7.03 -9.79
CA ALA A 32 37.14 -5.59 -9.91
C ALA A 32 35.91 -4.90 -10.53
N ILE A 33 35.26 -5.52 -11.52
CA ILE A 33 33.98 -5.02 -12.09
C ILE A 33 32.88 -5.05 -11.03
N ARG A 34 32.72 -6.15 -10.29
CA ARG A 34 31.72 -6.26 -9.22
C ARG A 34 31.94 -5.19 -8.17
N ALA A 35 33.18 -4.98 -7.73
CA ALA A 35 33.54 -3.92 -6.79
C ALA A 35 33.20 -2.52 -7.36
N TYR A 36 33.52 -2.28 -8.63
CA TYR A 36 33.21 -1.01 -9.30
C TYR A 36 31.70 -0.75 -9.40
N ARG A 37 30.90 -1.78 -9.72
CA ARG A 37 29.43 -1.72 -9.74
C ARG A 37 28.83 -1.53 -8.35
N ALA A 38 29.40 -2.15 -7.32
CA ALA A 38 28.96 -1.97 -5.94
C ALA A 38 29.28 -0.55 -5.41
N ALA A 39 30.30 0.12 -5.94
CA ALA A 39 30.72 1.44 -5.45
C ALA A 39 29.64 2.52 -5.56
N SER A 40 28.84 2.51 -6.63
CA SER A 40 27.72 3.46 -6.80
C SER A 40 26.58 2.85 -7.62
N PHE A 41 25.36 3.32 -7.37
CA PHE A 41 24.21 2.86 -8.14
C PHE A 41 24.30 3.26 -9.62
N ALA A 42 24.91 4.42 -9.93
CA ALA A 42 25.17 4.86 -11.30
C ALA A 42 26.08 3.88 -12.06
N ASN A 43 27.10 3.33 -11.39
CA ASN A 43 27.93 2.28 -11.98
C ASN A 43 27.15 0.98 -12.16
N TYR A 44 26.26 0.65 -11.23
CA TYR A 44 25.47 -0.58 -11.32
C TYR A 44 24.51 -0.59 -12.52
N ILE A 45 23.77 0.51 -12.72
CA ILE A 45 22.84 0.65 -13.85
C ILE A 45 23.55 0.91 -15.17
N ASN A 46 24.86 1.21 -15.14
CA ASN A 46 25.66 1.28 -16.35
C ASN A 46 25.87 -0.15 -16.84
N ILE A 47 24.94 -0.59 -17.69
CA ILE A 47 25.05 -1.88 -18.35
C ILE A 47 26.40 -1.95 -19.05
N GLY A 48 26.91 -0.84 -19.63
CA GLY A 48 28.20 -0.63 -20.32
C GLY A 48 29.44 -1.36 -19.78
N LEU A 49 29.38 -1.82 -18.52
CA LEU A 49 30.38 -2.59 -17.80
C LEU A 49 30.23 -4.13 -17.93
N THR A 50 29.31 -4.62 -18.75
CA THR A 50 29.12 -6.06 -19.00
C THR A 50 29.97 -6.44 -20.18
N PHE A 51 30.99 -7.26 -19.95
CA PHE A 51 31.86 -7.74 -21.02
C PHE A 51 32.22 -9.20 -20.84
N SER A 52 32.42 -9.90 -21.95
CA SER A 52 33.01 -11.23 -21.96
C SER A 52 34.48 -11.14 -22.34
N LEU A 53 35.32 -11.85 -21.59
CA LEU A 53 36.76 -11.94 -21.86
C LEU A 53 37.04 -13.34 -22.38
N VAL A 54 37.60 -13.40 -23.58
CA VAL A 54 38.01 -14.65 -24.24
C VAL A 54 39.48 -14.51 -24.64
N PRO A 55 40.34 -15.51 -24.38
CA PRO A 55 41.74 -15.45 -24.83
C PRO A 55 41.84 -15.33 -26.37
N THR A 56 42.72 -14.47 -26.87
CA THR A 56 42.97 -14.37 -28.32
C THR A 56 43.69 -15.64 -28.82
N GLY A 57 43.62 -15.90 -30.14
CA GLY A 57 44.31 -17.05 -30.74
C GLY A 57 45.83 -17.03 -30.56
N ASP A 58 46.42 -15.83 -30.49
CA ASP A 58 47.85 -15.56 -30.30
C ASP A 58 48.24 -15.28 -28.83
N ALA A 59 47.31 -15.48 -27.89
CA ALA A 59 47.53 -15.24 -26.48
C ALA A 59 48.56 -16.22 -25.90
N ARG A 60 49.46 -15.70 -25.07
CA ARG A 60 50.48 -16.47 -24.35
C ARG A 60 50.06 -16.68 -22.92
N GLU A 61 50.39 -17.85 -22.38
CA GLU A 61 50.12 -18.17 -20.99
C GLU A 61 50.99 -17.34 -20.06
N ILE A 62 50.38 -16.80 -19.01
CA ILE A 62 51.07 -16.16 -17.89
C ILE A 62 51.18 -17.19 -16.78
N LEU A 63 52.43 -17.45 -16.38
CA LEU A 63 52.77 -18.28 -15.23
C LEU A 63 53.29 -17.38 -14.10
N ASP A 64 53.08 -17.77 -12.85
CA ASP A 64 53.73 -17.13 -11.70
C ASP A 64 55.21 -17.54 -11.58
N SER A 65 55.91 -16.99 -10.58
CA SER A 65 57.32 -17.32 -10.29
C SER A 65 57.56 -18.79 -9.91
N TYR A 66 56.51 -19.52 -9.57
CA TYR A 66 56.54 -20.95 -9.21
C TYR A 66 56.04 -21.84 -10.37
N GLY A 67 55.79 -21.27 -11.56
CA GLY A 67 55.28 -22.00 -12.72
C GLY A 67 53.78 -22.30 -12.68
N LYS A 68 53.03 -21.75 -11.72
CA LYS A 68 51.57 -21.92 -11.65
C LYS A 68 50.89 -21.05 -12.70
N TRP A 69 49.96 -21.64 -13.43
CA TRP A 69 49.17 -20.94 -14.43
C TRP A 69 48.23 -19.89 -13.80
N LEU A 70 48.30 -18.66 -14.32
CA LEU A 70 47.50 -17.52 -13.88
C LEU A 70 46.42 -17.11 -14.91
N GLY A 71 46.70 -17.27 -16.21
CA GLY A 71 45.81 -16.85 -17.29
C GLY A 71 46.59 -16.59 -18.58
N TYR A 72 46.13 -15.62 -19.38
CA TYR A 72 46.74 -15.20 -20.64
C TYR A 72 47.15 -13.73 -20.64
N ASP A 73 48.06 -13.35 -21.55
CA ASP A 73 48.50 -11.96 -21.72
C ASP A 73 47.59 -11.11 -22.62
N LYS A 74 46.73 -11.76 -23.41
CA LYS A 74 45.81 -11.14 -24.37
C LYS A 74 44.42 -11.75 -24.30
N TYR A 75 43.43 -10.88 -24.32
CA TYR A 75 42.02 -11.26 -24.37
C TYR A 75 41.28 -10.38 -25.37
N THR A 76 40.34 -10.96 -26.10
CA THR A 76 39.29 -10.21 -26.77
C THR A 76 38.23 -9.85 -25.73
N LEU A 77 38.05 -8.56 -25.55
CA LEU A 77 37.00 -7.93 -24.77
C LEU A 77 35.80 -7.73 -25.70
N ASP A 78 34.76 -8.51 -25.48
CA ASP A 78 33.48 -8.30 -26.14
C ASP A 78 32.58 -7.45 -25.24
N VAL A 79 32.31 -6.23 -25.71
CA VAL A 79 31.43 -5.27 -25.07
C VAL A 79 30.13 -5.29 -25.88
N TRP A 80 29.06 -5.89 -25.32
CA TRP A 80 27.70 -5.96 -25.90
C TRP A 80 27.48 -6.89 -27.09
N GLY A 81 28.46 -7.65 -27.57
CA GLY A 81 28.38 -8.28 -28.90
C GLY A 81 28.42 -7.26 -30.05
N GLU A 82 28.64 -5.98 -29.73
CA GLU A 82 28.67 -4.87 -30.70
C GLU A 82 30.11 -4.45 -31.00
N ASP A 83 30.94 -4.31 -29.96
CA ASP A 83 32.32 -3.88 -30.07
C ASP A 83 33.27 -4.94 -29.47
N GLN A 84 34.16 -5.49 -30.31
CA GLN A 84 35.23 -6.40 -29.89
C GLN A 84 36.58 -5.69 -29.97
N PHE A 85 37.32 -5.71 -28.85
CA PHE A 85 38.66 -5.13 -28.77
C PHE A 85 39.64 -6.10 -28.14
N ASP A 86 40.83 -6.23 -28.72
CA ASP A 86 41.91 -6.97 -28.09
C ASP A 86 42.58 -6.11 -27.01
N VAL A 87 42.59 -6.62 -25.79
CA VAL A 87 43.20 -6.00 -24.62
C VAL A 87 44.35 -6.84 -24.09
N ARG A 88 45.45 -6.18 -23.71
CA ARG A 88 46.55 -6.84 -23.00
C ARG A 88 46.34 -6.73 -21.51
N MET A 89 46.62 -7.80 -20.79
CA MET A 89 46.39 -7.90 -19.36
C MET A 89 47.64 -8.40 -18.66
N SER A 90 47.87 -7.91 -17.44
CA SER A 90 49.02 -8.32 -16.64
C SER A 90 48.67 -8.27 -15.15
N LEU A 91 49.27 -9.17 -14.38
CA LEU A 91 49.19 -9.18 -12.93
C LEU A 91 50.37 -8.38 -12.34
N TRP A 92 50.09 -7.43 -11.46
CA TRP A 92 51.11 -6.69 -10.72
C TRP A 92 51.46 -7.37 -9.40
N HIS A 93 52.54 -6.90 -8.78
CA HIS A 93 53.17 -7.49 -7.58
C HIS A 93 52.26 -7.44 -6.35
N ASN A 94 51.30 -6.51 -6.32
CA ASN A 94 50.25 -6.43 -5.32
C ASN A 94 49.05 -7.36 -5.61
N GLY A 95 49.12 -8.16 -6.67
CA GLY A 95 48.04 -9.04 -7.11
C GLY A 95 46.89 -8.32 -7.83
N GLU A 96 47.03 -7.04 -8.18
CA GLU A 96 46.06 -6.33 -9.01
C GLU A 96 46.24 -6.67 -10.49
N VAL A 97 45.13 -6.80 -11.21
CA VAL A 97 45.15 -6.90 -12.67
C VAL A 97 45.14 -5.51 -13.28
N ARG A 98 45.98 -5.29 -14.28
CA ARG A 98 46.01 -4.07 -15.08
C ARG A 98 45.74 -4.36 -16.54
N ILE A 99 45.11 -3.41 -17.20
CA ILE A 99 44.78 -3.43 -18.62
C ILE A 99 45.68 -2.43 -19.33
N TRP A 100 46.24 -2.83 -20.48
CA TRP A 100 47.00 -1.92 -21.33
C TRP A 100 46.04 -1.05 -22.15
N HIS A 101 46.01 0.24 -21.87
CA HIS A 101 45.14 1.19 -22.57
C HIS A 101 45.89 2.51 -22.78
N ARG A 102 45.75 3.13 -23.96
CA ARG A 102 46.42 4.41 -24.32
C ARG A 102 47.93 4.45 -24.03
N ARG A 103 48.63 3.35 -24.31
CA ARG A 103 50.08 3.18 -24.08
C ARG A 103 50.51 3.18 -22.60
N GLN A 104 49.60 2.89 -21.68
CA GLN A 104 49.89 2.79 -20.24
C GLN A 104 49.15 1.60 -19.60
N TRP A 105 49.72 1.06 -18.51
CA TRP A 105 49.06 0.04 -17.68
C TRP A 105 48.14 0.73 -16.66
N VAL A 106 46.83 0.60 -16.86
CA VAL A 106 45.82 1.20 -15.99
C VAL A 106 45.12 0.14 -15.14
N ALA A 107 44.64 0.53 -13.96
CA ALA A 107 43.79 -0.35 -13.16
C ALA A 107 42.49 -0.66 -13.91
N VAL A 108 41.91 -1.84 -13.67
CA VAL A 108 40.62 -2.23 -14.27
C VAL A 108 39.56 -1.17 -13.97
N THR A 109 39.46 -0.70 -12.74
CA THR A 109 38.50 0.33 -12.31
C THR A 109 38.63 1.64 -13.08
N ASP A 110 39.85 2.07 -13.39
CA ASP A 110 40.09 3.27 -14.18
C ASP A 110 39.77 3.04 -15.66
N TYR A 111 40.08 1.85 -16.19
CA TYR A 111 39.66 1.45 -17.53
C TYR A 111 38.13 1.52 -17.70
N LEU A 112 37.39 1.01 -16.71
CA LEU A 112 35.92 1.02 -16.72
C LEU A 112 35.30 2.43 -16.80
N ARG A 113 35.99 3.46 -16.31
CA ARG A 113 35.54 4.86 -16.40
C ARG A 113 35.60 5.42 -17.82
N TYR A 114 36.44 4.85 -18.69
CA TYR A 114 36.56 5.29 -20.09
C TYR A 114 35.55 4.62 -21.02
N LEU A 115 34.87 3.57 -20.56
CA LEU A 115 33.83 2.91 -21.34
C LEU A 115 32.61 3.83 -21.47
N LYS A 116 31.94 3.77 -22.63
CA LYS A 116 30.71 4.53 -22.85
C LYS A 116 29.65 4.13 -21.83
N VAL A 117 29.04 5.12 -21.20
CA VAL A 117 27.93 4.90 -20.28
C VAL A 117 26.70 4.51 -21.11
N LYS A 118 26.20 3.30 -20.89
CA LYS A 118 24.91 2.83 -21.41
C LYS A 118 24.07 2.45 -20.20
N ILE A 119 22.90 3.05 -20.05
CA ILE A 119 22.00 2.81 -18.89
C ILE A 119 21.12 1.60 -19.20
N ASP A 120 20.86 0.77 -18.18
CA ASP A 120 19.90 -0.34 -18.26
C ASP A 120 18.52 0.17 -18.74
N PRO A 121 17.98 -0.33 -19.87
CA PRO A 121 16.63 0.02 -20.34
C PRO A 121 15.55 -0.26 -19.29
N SER A 122 15.75 -1.28 -18.45
CA SER A 122 14.86 -1.62 -17.33
C SER A 122 14.82 -0.51 -16.26
N TYR A 123 15.83 0.36 -16.25
CA TYR A 123 15.90 1.51 -15.37
C TYR A 123 15.49 2.82 -16.06
N SER A 124 15.92 3.08 -17.29
CA SER A 124 15.55 4.32 -18.02
C SER A 124 14.08 4.34 -18.44
N ASP A 125 13.63 3.25 -19.06
CA ASP A 125 12.31 3.17 -19.70
C ASP A 125 11.35 2.26 -18.91
N GLY A 126 11.84 1.70 -17.80
CA GLY A 126 11.09 0.77 -16.97
C GLY A 126 10.04 1.42 -16.08
N THR A 127 9.02 0.63 -15.74
CA THR A 127 8.03 1.01 -14.73
C THR A 127 8.70 1.29 -13.38
N PRO A 128 8.07 2.06 -12.47
CA PRO A 128 8.60 2.28 -11.13
C PRO A 128 8.96 0.99 -10.38
N GLU A 129 8.21 -0.09 -10.61
CA GLU A 129 8.47 -1.41 -10.06
C GLU A 129 9.75 -2.05 -10.62
N MET A 130 9.98 -1.94 -11.93
CA MET A 130 11.20 -2.43 -12.57
C MET A 130 12.41 -1.69 -12.01
N ARG A 131 12.34 -0.35 -11.94
CA ARG A 131 13.39 0.48 -11.33
C ARG A 131 13.70 0.07 -9.89
N SER A 132 12.65 -0.17 -9.10
CA SER A 132 12.77 -0.61 -7.71
C SER A 132 13.44 -1.99 -7.59
N LYS A 133 13.13 -2.93 -8.51
CA LYS A 133 13.79 -4.24 -8.59
C LYS A 133 15.27 -4.12 -8.95
N VAL A 134 15.65 -3.22 -9.86
CA VAL A 134 17.07 -2.97 -10.18
C VAL A 134 17.81 -2.44 -8.94
N GLN A 135 17.23 -1.46 -8.25
CA GLN A 135 17.81 -0.89 -7.04
C GLN A 135 17.91 -1.92 -5.90
N ALA A 136 16.91 -2.78 -5.74
CA ALA A 136 16.94 -3.86 -4.74
C ALA A 136 18.06 -4.88 -5.02
N ARG A 137 18.30 -5.23 -6.31
CA ARG A 137 19.42 -6.10 -6.69
C ARG A 137 20.77 -5.46 -6.37
N TRP A 138 20.94 -4.16 -6.70
CA TRP A 138 22.15 -3.43 -6.35
C TRP A 138 22.43 -3.44 -4.84
N TRP A 139 21.42 -3.15 -4.01
CA TRP A 139 21.56 -3.19 -2.56
C TRP A 139 21.97 -4.59 -2.06
N LYS A 140 21.36 -5.64 -2.61
CA LYS A 140 21.70 -7.03 -2.28
C LYS A 140 23.16 -7.37 -2.65
N GLU A 141 23.63 -6.89 -3.80
CA GLU A 141 25.00 -7.16 -4.28
C GLU A 141 26.06 -6.32 -3.57
N ASN A 142 25.73 -5.09 -3.15
CA ASN A 142 26.65 -4.21 -2.43
C ASN A 142 26.94 -4.72 -1.01
N GLY A 143 26.02 -5.47 -0.41
CA GLY A 143 26.16 -6.02 0.94
C GLY A 143 26.19 -4.95 2.04
N LYS A 144 25.94 -3.68 1.70
CA LYS A 144 25.85 -2.57 2.64
C LYS A 144 24.50 -2.58 3.33
N ILE A 145 24.50 -2.17 4.59
CA ILE A 145 23.30 -1.97 5.39
C ILE A 145 22.82 -0.54 5.18
N PHE A 146 21.54 -0.36 4.88
CA PHE A 146 20.95 0.97 4.79
C PHE A 146 20.83 1.56 6.21
N PRO A 147 21.47 2.71 6.50
CA PRO A 147 21.49 3.28 7.84
C PRO A 147 20.18 4.03 8.15
N LEU A 148 19.08 3.28 8.27
CA LEU A 148 17.73 3.85 8.44
C LEU A 148 17.65 4.84 9.61
N LEU A 149 18.30 4.55 10.73
CA LEU A 149 18.26 5.37 11.94
C LEU A 149 19.13 6.63 11.88
N GLU A 150 20.04 6.73 10.91
CA GLU A 150 20.82 7.95 10.68
C GLU A 150 20.03 8.99 9.88
N LEU A 151 18.92 8.60 9.27
CA LEU A 151 18.03 9.53 8.58
C LEU A 151 17.27 10.43 9.58
N PRO A 152 17.00 11.69 9.25
CA PRO A 152 16.02 12.53 9.94
C PRO A 152 14.66 11.83 10.07
N ARG A 153 13.92 12.16 11.15
CA ARG A 153 12.64 11.51 11.48
C ARG A 153 11.62 11.63 10.34
N GLU A 154 11.61 12.76 9.66
CA GLU A 154 10.71 13.06 8.55
C GLU A 154 10.92 12.09 7.38
N LEU A 155 12.18 11.77 7.06
CA LEU A 155 12.50 10.82 6.00
C LEU A 155 12.18 9.38 6.42
N ARG A 156 12.37 9.04 7.70
CA ARG A 156 11.96 7.73 8.24
C ARG A 156 10.44 7.56 8.16
N ASP A 157 9.67 8.56 8.55
CA ASP A 157 8.21 8.57 8.46
C ASP A 157 7.74 8.34 7.00
N LEU A 158 8.40 8.95 6.01
CA LEU A 158 8.12 8.68 4.59
C LEU A 158 8.40 7.23 4.20
N VAL A 159 9.55 6.67 4.62
CA VAL A 159 9.87 5.26 4.38
C VAL A 159 8.83 4.34 5.03
N TYR A 160 8.41 4.64 6.25
CA TYR A 160 7.36 3.91 6.96
C TYR A 160 6.03 4.00 6.21
N GLY A 161 5.63 5.21 5.79
CA GLY A 161 4.42 5.42 5.00
C GLY A 161 4.43 4.62 3.70
N CYS A 162 5.53 4.63 2.95
CA CYS A 162 5.69 3.79 1.76
C CYS A 162 5.62 2.29 2.06
N TYR A 163 6.11 1.87 3.23
CA TYR A 163 6.15 0.47 3.64
C TYR A 163 4.79 -0.09 4.07
N PHE A 164 4.01 0.71 4.82
CA PHE A 164 2.68 0.33 5.27
C PHE A 164 1.59 0.60 4.23
N GLY A 165 1.83 1.53 3.31
CA GLY A 165 0.85 1.97 2.32
C GLY A 165 -0.14 2.98 2.90
N HIS A 166 -1.17 3.30 2.11
CA HIS A 166 -2.18 4.31 2.45
C HIS A 166 -3.22 3.83 3.45
N SER A 167 -3.34 2.52 3.68
CA SER A 167 -4.31 1.91 4.59
C SER A 167 -3.79 0.57 5.11
N ILE A 168 -4.15 0.19 6.34
CA ILE A 168 -3.82 -1.11 6.91
C ILE A 168 -5.07 -1.95 7.03
N GLU A 169 -5.03 -3.14 6.45
CA GLU A 169 -6.03 -4.17 6.69
C GLU A 169 -5.59 -5.03 7.88
N PRO A 170 -6.30 -5.02 9.02
CA PRO A 170 -6.04 -5.96 10.08
C PRO A 170 -6.44 -7.35 9.59
N ARG A 171 -5.43 -8.18 9.28
CA ARG A 171 -5.66 -9.56 8.89
C ARG A 171 -5.85 -10.44 10.10
N TYR A 172 -6.75 -11.40 9.96
CA TYR A 172 -6.74 -12.57 10.79
C TYR A 172 -5.42 -13.32 10.63
N ALA A 173 -4.76 -13.63 11.75
CA ALA A 173 -3.59 -14.52 11.76
C ALA A 173 -3.89 -15.90 11.13
N HIS A 174 -5.17 -16.27 11.01
CA HIS A 174 -5.67 -17.52 10.45
C HIS A 174 -6.10 -17.47 8.97
N GLU A 175 -5.96 -16.35 8.27
CA GLU A 175 -6.21 -16.28 6.80
C GLU A 175 -5.09 -16.87 5.93
N ALA A 176 -4.05 -17.46 6.54
CA ALA A 176 -3.27 -18.48 5.85
C ALA A 176 -4.12 -19.76 5.73
N ARG A 177 -5.12 -19.76 4.84
CA ARG A 177 -5.79 -21.01 4.43
C ARG A 177 -4.69 -21.98 3.96
N PRO A 178 -4.78 -23.29 4.24
CA PRO A 178 -3.86 -24.27 3.65
C PRO A 178 -3.88 -24.13 2.13
N GLY A 179 -2.76 -23.73 1.53
CA GLY A 179 -2.64 -23.49 0.08
C GLY A 179 -2.90 -22.05 -0.39
N ALA A 180 -3.40 -21.14 0.46
CA ALA A 180 -3.38 -19.72 0.14
C ALA A 180 -1.96 -19.18 0.38
N ILE A 181 -1.32 -18.68 -0.67
CA ILE A 181 -0.11 -17.88 -0.54
C ILE A 181 -0.56 -16.58 0.13
N ALA A 182 -0.51 -16.53 1.46
CA ALA A 182 -0.63 -15.28 2.19
C ALA A 182 0.48 -14.38 1.64
N LYS A 183 0.11 -13.37 0.83
CA LYS A 183 1.04 -12.30 0.46
C LYS A 183 1.56 -11.77 1.79
N ALA A 184 2.85 -12.01 2.07
CA ALA A 184 3.48 -11.54 3.28
C ALA A 184 3.13 -10.06 3.42
N SER A 185 2.33 -9.71 4.43
CA SER A 185 2.08 -8.29 4.69
C SER A 185 3.43 -7.74 5.10
N CYS A 186 4.06 -6.97 4.21
CA CYS A 186 5.36 -6.36 4.49
C CYS A 186 5.33 -5.69 5.88
N SER A 187 4.21 -5.08 6.26
CA SER A 187 3.87 -4.42 7.52
C SER A 187 4.61 -4.91 8.79
N ALA A 188 4.72 -6.21 9.06
CA ALA A 188 5.24 -6.68 10.36
C ALA A 188 6.77 -6.70 10.48
N THR A 189 7.52 -6.85 9.39
CA THR A 189 8.98 -7.08 9.47
C THR A 189 9.73 -5.83 9.91
N LEU A 190 9.32 -4.65 9.44
CA LEU A 190 9.94 -3.38 9.81
C LEU A 190 9.74 -3.06 11.30
N MET A 191 8.55 -3.36 11.84
CA MET A 191 8.25 -3.23 13.26
C MET A 191 9.10 -4.14 14.16
N ARG A 192 9.72 -5.19 13.60
CA ARG A 192 10.53 -6.16 14.36
C ARG A 192 12.03 -5.87 14.33
N LEU A 193 12.48 -4.82 13.63
CA LEU A 193 13.91 -4.51 13.51
C LEU A 193 14.52 -4.06 14.83
N ASN A 194 13.90 -3.09 15.52
CA ASN A 194 14.32 -2.62 16.84
C ASN A 194 13.20 -1.88 17.57
N ARG A 195 13.40 -1.56 18.85
CA ARG A 195 12.41 -0.89 19.71
C ARG A 195 12.06 0.53 19.22
N GLN A 196 13.04 1.28 18.73
CA GLN A 196 12.83 2.64 18.23
C GLN A 196 11.91 2.61 17.00
N THR A 197 12.27 1.83 15.98
CA THR A 197 11.48 1.65 14.75
C THR A 197 10.07 1.16 15.07
N LEU A 198 9.91 0.23 16.01
CA LEU A 198 8.60 -0.22 16.48
C LEU A 198 7.76 0.95 17.01
N GLN A 199 8.33 1.78 17.88
CA GLN A 199 7.64 2.92 18.46
C GLN A 199 7.31 3.98 17.40
N GLU A 200 8.27 4.33 16.54
CA GLU A 200 8.06 5.32 15.48
C GLU A 200 7.00 4.86 14.47
N CYS A 201 7.02 3.58 14.09
CA CYS A 201 5.98 2.98 13.27
C CYS A 201 4.62 3.04 13.97
N ARG A 202 4.52 2.62 15.25
CA ARG A 202 3.25 2.68 16.00
C ARG A 202 2.68 4.09 16.09
N GLU A 203 3.53 5.08 16.34
CA GLU A 203 3.13 6.50 16.35
C GLU A 203 2.59 6.93 14.99
N LEU A 204 3.28 6.58 13.90
CA LEU A 204 2.84 6.88 12.55
C LEU A 204 1.51 6.21 12.20
N LEU A 205 1.37 4.92 12.51
CA LEU A 205 0.13 4.16 12.29
C LEU A 205 -1.05 4.79 13.06
N ASN A 206 -0.84 5.12 14.33
CA ASN A 206 -1.87 5.75 15.16
C ASN A 206 -2.23 7.17 14.68
N ARG A 207 -1.28 7.89 14.07
CA ARG A 207 -1.47 9.29 13.64
C ARG A 207 -2.12 9.39 12.26
N GLN A 208 -1.67 8.60 11.29
CA GLN A 208 -1.88 8.85 9.87
C GLN A 208 -2.61 7.72 9.13
N THR A 209 -2.44 6.46 9.54
CA THR A 209 -2.89 5.34 8.70
C THR A 209 -4.31 4.90 9.07
N PRO A 210 -5.28 4.97 8.13
CA PRO A 210 -6.61 4.41 8.36
C PRO A 210 -6.55 2.88 8.41
N PHE A 211 -7.30 2.31 9.36
CA PHE A 211 -7.54 0.88 9.43
C PHE A 211 -8.72 0.53 8.50
N LEU A 212 -8.42 -0.16 7.41
CA LEU A 212 -9.39 -0.58 6.41
C LEU A 212 -10.02 -1.91 6.80
N ILE A 213 -11.32 -1.89 7.07
CA ILE A 213 -12.11 -3.07 7.46
C ILE A 213 -13.07 -3.42 6.34
N LYS A 214 -12.83 -4.57 5.69
CA LYS A 214 -13.65 -5.08 4.59
C LYS A 214 -14.70 -6.10 5.01
N HIS A 215 -14.59 -6.64 6.23
CA HIS A 215 -15.46 -7.70 6.71
C HIS A 215 -15.91 -7.44 8.15
N ARG A 216 -17.22 -7.62 8.43
CA ARG A 216 -17.77 -7.38 9.77
C ARG A 216 -17.12 -8.24 10.85
N LYS A 217 -16.67 -9.45 10.51
CA LYS A 217 -16.00 -10.35 11.46
C LYS A 217 -14.71 -9.71 11.97
N ILE A 218 -13.92 -9.11 11.08
CA ILE A 218 -12.66 -8.43 11.44
C ILE A 218 -12.97 -7.26 12.37
N LEU A 219 -14.02 -6.48 12.06
CA LEU A 219 -14.47 -5.38 12.92
C LEU A 219 -14.81 -5.88 14.33
N ARG A 220 -15.63 -6.94 14.43
CA ARG A 220 -15.99 -7.55 15.71
C ARG A 220 -14.75 -8.03 16.48
N SER A 221 -13.81 -8.68 15.80
CA SER A 221 -12.59 -9.14 16.44
C SER A 221 -11.76 -7.97 16.99
N LEU A 222 -11.55 -6.93 16.17
CA LEU A 222 -10.80 -5.74 16.56
C LEU A 222 -11.46 -4.97 17.72
N LEU A 223 -12.79 -4.81 17.70
CA LEU A 223 -13.49 -3.94 18.64
C LEU A 223 -13.98 -4.66 19.91
N VAL A 224 -14.34 -5.94 19.81
CA VAL A 224 -14.99 -6.69 20.89
C VAL A 224 -14.05 -7.74 21.48
N GLU A 225 -13.33 -8.50 20.66
CA GLU A 225 -12.46 -9.59 21.15
C GLU A 225 -11.12 -9.07 21.68
N TYR A 226 -10.63 -7.94 21.16
CA TYR A 226 -9.36 -7.33 21.54
C TYR A 226 -9.51 -5.86 22.00
N PRO A 227 -10.18 -5.61 23.14
CA PRO A 227 -10.52 -4.26 23.58
C PRO A 227 -9.29 -3.35 23.79
N ASP A 228 -8.13 -3.90 24.16
CA ASP A 228 -6.91 -3.11 24.37
C ASP A 228 -6.44 -2.40 23.09
N GLN A 229 -6.76 -2.94 21.91
CA GLN A 229 -6.34 -2.36 20.63
C GLN A 229 -7.22 -1.17 20.22
N ARG A 230 -8.45 -1.07 20.73
CA ARG A 230 -9.44 -0.06 20.31
C ARG A 230 -8.97 1.37 20.57
N HIS A 231 -8.23 1.60 21.66
CA HIS A 231 -7.79 2.93 22.08
C HIS A 231 -6.68 3.52 21.18
N HIS A 232 -6.04 2.67 20.38
CA HIS A 232 -5.00 3.05 19.44
C HIS A 232 -5.54 3.37 18.05
N VAL A 233 -6.76 2.92 17.73
CA VAL A 233 -7.41 3.18 16.45
C VAL A 233 -8.00 4.59 16.47
N ARG A 234 -7.45 5.48 15.64
CA ARG A 234 -7.91 6.88 15.51
C ARG A 234 -8.51 7.19 14.15
N ARG A 235 -8.20 6.39 13.13
CA ARG A 235 -8.70 6.54 11.77
C ARG A 235 -9.20 5.17 11.31
N LEU A 236 -10.47 5.08 10.96
CA LEU A 236 -11.11 3.83 10.56
C LEU A 236 -11.77 4.02 9.20
N GLU A 237 -11.65 3.04 8.32
CA GLU A 237 -12.35 2.98 7.05
C GLU A 237 -13.16 1.69 6.98
N LEU A 238 -14.48 1.82 6.93
CA LEU A 238 -15.41 0.71 6.79
C LEU A 238 -15.76 0.57 5.31
N ALA A 239 -15.28 -0.50 4.68
CA ALA A 239 -15.57 -0.85 3.28
C ALA A 239 -16.28 -2.22 3.23
N LEU A 240 -17.38 -2.32 3.96
CA LEU A 240 -18.16 -3.55 4.11
C LEU A 240 -19.07 -3.78 2.90
N SER A 241 -19.54 -5.02 2.72
CA SER A 241 -20.65 -5.27 1.80
C SER A 241 -21.95 -4.66 2.34
N HIS A 242 -22.92 -4.39 1.46
CA HIS A 242 -24.22 -3.83 1.87
C HIS A 242 -24.90 -4.66 2.97
N SER A 243 -24.92 -6.00 2.83
CA SER A 243 -25.44 -6.89 3.87
C SER A 243 -24.65 -6.81 5.18
N ASP A 244 -23.32 -6.66 5.11
CA ASP A 244 -22.49 -6.54 6.31
C ASP A 244 -22.77 -5.21 7.05
N PHE A 245 -23.00 -4.11 6.33
CA PHE A 245 -23.43 -2.84 6.91
C PHE A 245 -24.79 -2.94 7.61
N LEU A 246 -25.81 -3.46 6.92
CA LEU A 246 -27.16 -3.58 7.47
C LEU A 246 -27.21 -4.52 8.70
N LYS A 247 -26.42 -5.59 8.69
CA LYS A 247 -26.28 -6.50 9.85
C LYS A 247 -25.45 -5.91 10.98
N LEU A 248 -24.49 -5.04 10.69
CA LEU A 248 -23.67 -4.41 11.71
C LEU A 248 -24.49 -3.40 12.51
N PHE A 249 -25.18 -2.51 11.81
CA PHE A 249 -25.92 -1.41 12.40
C PHE A 249 -27.34 -1.75 12.81
N GLY A 250 -27.85 -2.88 12.34
CA GLY A 250 -29.20 -3.33 12.65
C GLY A 250 -30.25 -2.58 11.87
N PHE A 251 -30.64 -3.13 10.72
CA PHE A 251 -31.75 -2.63 9.92
C PHE A 251 -32.97 -3.55 10.06
N PRO A 252 -34.16 -3.02 10.40
CA PRO A 252 -35.37 -3.81 10.50
C PRO A 252 -35.91 -4.12 9.10
N PHE A 253 -36.20 -5.40 8.83
CA PHE A 253 -36.99 -5.81 7.67
C PHE A 253 -38.36 -6.26 8.19
N GLU A 254 -39.46 -5.79 7.59
CA GLU A 254 -40.82 -6.04 8.12
C GLU A 254 -41.18 -7.54 8.22
N ASP A 255 -40.66 -8.37 7.31
CA ASP A 255 -40.99 -9.80 7.22
C ASP A 255 -39.86 -10.76 7.65
N ASN A 256 -38.74 -10.25 8.18
CA ASN A 256 -37.62 -11.06 8.68
C ASN A 256 -37.27 -10.64 10.11
N VAL A 257 -36.66 -11.54 10.90
CA VAL A 257 -36.11 -11.20 12.22
C VAL A 257 -35.29 -9.92 12.07
N PRO A 258 -35.67 -8.80 12.75
CA PRO A 258 -35.00 -7.53 12.56
C PRO A 258 -33.52 -7.72 12.83
N TYR A 259 -32.66 -7.13 11.99
CA TYR A 259 -31.26 -7.10 12.36
C TYR A 259 -31.14 -6.19 13.58
N GLU A 260 -30.77 -6.78 14.71
CA GLU A 260 -30.33 -6.02 15.87
C GLU A 260 -28.91 -5.51 15.63
N ALA A 261 -28.66 -4.28 16.07
CA ALA A 261 -27.34 -3.71 16.00
C ALA A 261 -26.34 -4.53 16.82
N GLN A 262 -25.22 -4.86 16.20
CA GLN A 262 -24.19 -5.67 16.87
C GLN A 262 -23.46 -4.84 17.93
N SER A 263 -22.90 -5.54 18.93
CA SER A 263 -22.05 -4.92 19.94
C SER A 263 -20.89 -4.11 19.36
N ALA A 264 -20.34 -4.52 18.21
CA ALA A 264 -19.30 -3.77 17.51
C ALA A 264 -19.75 -2.36 17.07
N ALA A 265 -21.02 -2.18 16.69
CA ALA A 265 -21.56 -0.86 16.34
C ALA A 265 -21.72 0.04 17.58
N LYS A 266 -22.14 -0.55 18.71
CA LYS A 266 -22.21 0.16 20.00
C LYS A 266 -20.81 0.61 20.45
N VAL A 267 -19.82 -0.28 20.39
CA VAL A 267 -18.43 0.05 20.71
C VAL A 267 -17.88 1.11 19.77
N LEU A 268 -18.22 1.06 18.47
CA LEU A 268 -17.81 2.06 17.49
C LEU A 268 -18.22 3.48 17.92
N ALA A 269 -19.43 3.65 18.47
CA ALA A 269 -19.92 4.96 18.94
C ALA A 269 -19.08 5.55 20.09
N GLU A 270 -18.47 4.70 20.91
CA GLU A 270 -17.65 5.09 22.07
C GLU A 270 -16.17 5.36 21.71
N MET A 271 -15.76 5.02 20.48
CA MET A 271 -14.35 5.13 20.10
C MET A 271 -13.93 6.59 19.91
N PRO A 272 -12.72 6.98 20.34
CA PRO A 272 -12.25 8.35 20.15
C PRO A 272 -11.59 8.52 18.76
N LEU A 273 -12.40 8.33 17.71
CA LEU A 273 -11.98 8.44 16.31
C LEU A 273 -11.77 9.90 15.92
N LYS A 274 -10.67 10.16 15.23
CA LYS A 274 -10.37 11.44 14.56
C LYS A 274 -10.92 11.48 13.14
N HIS A 275 -11.22 10.32 12.56
CA HIS A 275 -11.72 10.21 11.20
C HIS A 275 -12.39 8.85 11.00
N LEU A 276 -13.60 8.83 10.45
CA LEU A 276 -14.31 7.61 10.07
C LEU A 276 -14.75 7.71 8.61
N VAL A 277 -14.26 6.81 7.76
CA VAL A 277 -14.71 6.73 6.37
C VAL A 277 -15.70 5.58 6.24
N ILE A 278 -16.87 5.83 5.67
CA ILE A 278 -17.81 4.79 5.23
C ILE A 278 -17.73 4.73 3.71
N ARG A 279 -17.13 3.66 3.19
CA ARG A 279 -17.02 3.41 1.75
C ARG A 279 -18.10 2.44 1.30
N ILE A 280 -19.01 2.92 0.47
CA ILE A 280 -20.08 2.09 -0.11
C ILE A 280 -19.56 1.42 -1.39
N ALA A 281 -19.72 0.10 -1.45
CA ALA A 281 -19.30 -0.71 -2.59
C ALA A 281 -20.14 -0.42 -3.84
N ALA A 282 -19.57 -0.74 -5.00
CA ALA A 282 -20.23 -0.65 -6.29
C ALA A 282 -21.58 -1.40 -6.31
N PRO A 283 -22.57 -0.93 -7.09
CA PRO A 283 -23.78 -1.69 -7.31
C PRO A 283 -23.44 -3.06 -7.88
N SER A 284 -23.98 -4.11 -7.26
CA SER A 284 -23.89 -5.47 -7.76
C SER A 284 -25.28 -6.06 -7.85
N LEU A 285 -25.60 -6.72 -8.96
CA LEU A 285 -26.83 -7.49 -9.12
C LEU A 285 -26.90 -8.67 -8.15
N ILE A 286 -25.74 -9.12 -7.64
CA ILE A 286 -25.59 -10.22 -6.69
C ILE A 286 -24.77 -9.70 -5.51
N THR A 287 -25.43 -9.45 -4.39
CA THR A 287 -24.85 -8.96 -3.14
C THR A 287 -24.47 -10.10 -2.19
N GLY A 288 -24.83 -11.35 -2.54
CA GLY A 288 -24.71 -12.50 -1.65
C GLY A 288 -25.75 -12.47 -0.51
N CYS A 289 -26.73 -11.57 -0.62
CA CYS A 289 -27.85 -11.42 0.28
C CYS A 289 -29.11 -11.46 -0.58
N PRO A 290 -29.77 -12.63 -0.72
CA PRO A 290 -30.91 -12.80 -1.63
C PRO A 290 -32.00 -11.72 -1.52
N PRO A 291 -32.33 -11.18 -0.33
CA PRO A 291 -33.30 -10.08 -0.20
C PRO A 291 -32.91 -8.76 -0.87
N LEU A 292 -31.62 -8.55 -1.15
CA LEU A 292 -31.09 -7.30 -1.72
C LEU A 292 -30.64 -7.47 -3.17
N ASP A 293 -30.62 -8.70 -3.68
CA ASP A 293 -30.18 -8.99 -5.04
C ASP A 293 -31.13 -8.34 -6.06
N GLY A 294 -30.57 -7.57 -7.00
CA GLY A 294 -31.33 -6.75 -7.94
C GLY A 294 -31.97 -5.48 -7.35
N GLY A 295 -31.64 -5.12 -6.11
CA GLY A 295 -32.14 -3.90 -5.47
C GLY A 295 -31.47 -2.61 -5.99
N CYS A 296 -32.18 -1.49 -5.85
CA CYS A 296 -31.70 -0.17 -6.23
C CYS A 296 -30.62 0.33 -5.25
N GLN A 297 -29.42 0.60 -5.77
CA GLN A 297 -28.28 1.09 -4.98
C GLN A 297 -28.64 2.32 -4.14
N ARG A 298 -29.34 3.29 -4.73
CA ARG A 298 -29.74 4.52 -4.04
C ARG A 298 -30.55 4.22 -2.77
N VAL A 299 -31.51 3.30 -2.85
CA VAL A 299 -32.37 2.94 -1.72
C VAL A 299 -31.57 2.19 -0.65
N ILE A 300 -30.79 1.18 -1.06
CA ILE A 300 -29.96 0.40 -0.13
C ILE A 300 -28.95 1.29 0.60
N THR A 301 -28.31 2.23 -0.11
CA THR A 301 -27.38 3.19 0.51
C THR A 301 -28.08 4.09 1.53
N ARG A 302 -29.31 4.56 1.26
CA ARG A 302 -30.09 5.29 2.27
C ARG A 302 -30.37 4.45 3.50
N TRP A 303 -30.76 3.19 3.33
CA TRP A 303 -30.97 2.27 4.46
C TRP A 303 -29.71 2.09 5.30
N ILE A 304 -28.56 1.89 4.65
CA ILE A 304 -27.26 1.77 5.32
C ILE A 304 -26.94 3.04 6.12
N LEU A 305 -27.03 4.22 5.50
CA LEU A 305 -26.70 5.48 6.16
C LEU A 305 -27.65 5.78 7.33
N SER A 306 -28.94 5.48 7.15
CA SER A 306 -29.96 5.63 8.20
C SER A 306 -29.70 4.71 9.39
N ALA A 307 -29.37 3.44 9.14
CA ALA A 307 -29.00 2.50 10.19
C ALA A 307 -27.68 2.87 10.87
N ALA A 308 -26.71 3.37 10.11
CA ALA A 308 -25.39 3.73 10.62
C ALA A 308 -25.43 4.94 11.54
N TRP A 309 -26.26 5.93 11.23
CA TRP A 309 -26.27 7.25 11.86
C TRP A 309 -26.23 7.23 13.41
N PRO A 310 -27.05 6.43 14.13
CA PRO A 310 -27.03 6.40 15.60
C PRO A 310 -25.67 6.02 16.20
N TYR A 311 -24.83 5.29 15.45
CA TYR A 311 -23.55 4.76 15.91
C TYR A 311 -22.35 5.55 15.41
N VAL A 312 -22.52 6.33 14.34
CA VAL A 312 -21.42 7.03 13.67
C VAL A 312 -21.56 8.55 13.70
N GLY A 313 -22.74 9.08 14.02
CA GLY A 313 -23.01 10.52 14.01
C GLY A 313 -22.17 11.34 14.99
N CYS A 314 -21.60 10.70 16.03
CA CYS A 314 -20.67 11.32 16.97
C CYS A 314 -19.24 11.49 16.43
N HIS A 315 -18.93 10.91 15.27
CA HIS A 315 -17.59 10.95 14.67
C HIS A 315 -17.51 11.95 13.51
N PRO A 316 -16.31 12.44 13.17
CA PRO A 316 -16.06 13.11 11.89
C PRO A 316 -16.13 12.07 10.75
N VAL A 317 -17.33 11.92 10.18
CA VAL A 317 -17.62 10.92 9.13
C VAL A 317 -17.41 11.49 7.72
N GLU A 318 -16.74 10.72 6.88
CA GLU A 318 -16.64 10.95 5.44
C GLU A 318 -17.31 9.80 4.68
N ILE A 319 -18.23 10.11 3.77
CA ILE A 319 -18.91 9.12 2.94
C ILE A 319 -18.25 9.05 1.56
N GLN A 320 -17.75 7.87 1.19
CA GLN A 320 -17.06 7.62 -0.08
C GLN A 320 -17.67 6.44 -0.86
N GLY A 321 -17.27 6.29 -2.12
CA GLY A 321 -17.70 5.21 -3.00
C GLY A 321 -18.97 5.54 -3.78
N TYR A 322 -19.79 4.53 -4.06
CA TYR A 322 -20.95 4.63 -4.95
C TYR A 322 -22.17 5.18 -4.20
N VAL A 323 -22.13 6.49 -3.97
CA VAL A 323 -23.13 7.28 -3.24
C VAL A 323 -23.31 8.61 -3.96
N THR A 324 -24.56 8.96 -4.26
CA THR A 324 -24.90 10.23 -4.91
C THR A 324 -24.52 11.42 -4.04
N LYS A 325 -24.20 12.56 -4.66
CA LYS A 325 -23.87 13.80 -3.95
C LYS A 325 -24.99 14.24 -3.00
N GLN A 326 -26.24 14.15 -3.45
CA GLN A 326 -27.41 14.44 -2.62
C GLN A 326 -27.44 13.61 -1.32
N GLN A 327 -27.17 12.30 -1.40
CA GLN A 327 -27.13 11.45 -0.20
C GLN A 327 -25.98 11.82 0.75
N LYS A 328 -24.81 12.21 0.22
CA LYS A 328 -23.68 12.69 1.03
C LYS A 328 -24.07 13.99 1.76
N ASP A 329 -24.67 14.94 1.04
CA ASP A 329 -25.09 16.24 1.58
C ASP A 329 -26.19 16.10 2.62
N ASP A 330 -27.19 15.25 2.37
CA ASP A 330 -28.29 14.98 3.30
C ASP A 330 -27.75 14.35 4.59
N PHE A 331 -26.86 13.36 4.48
CA PHE A 331 -26.23 12.75 5.65
C PHE A 331 -25.38 13.76 6.44
N ALA A 332 -24.56 14.58 5.75
CA ALA A 332 -23.73 15.59 6.37
C ALA A 332 -24.56 16.64 7.12
N LYS A 333 -25.68 17.10 6.55
CA LYS A 333 -26.62 18.00 7.22
C LYS A 333 -27.15 17.40 8.52
N VAL A 334 -27.58 16.13 8.49
CA VAL A 334 -28.09 15.45 9.69
C VAL A 334 -27.00 15.33 10.77
N CYS A 335 -25.76 15.00 10.40
CA CYS A 335 -24.65 14.97 11.34
C CYS A 335 -24.36 16.35 11.96
N ILE A 336 -24.34 17.42 11.15
CA ILE A 336 -24.10 18.79 11.63
C ILE A 336 -25.23 19.26 12.57
N ASP A 337 -26.47 19.02 12.20
CA ASP A 337 -27.63 19.43 13.02
C ASP A 337 -27.64 18.70 14.36
N GLU A 338 -27.30 17.41 14.38
CA GLU A 338 -27.23 16.66 15.63
C GLU A 338 -26.06 17.07 16.51
N GLN A 339 -24.91 17.39 15.91
CA GLN A 339 -23.78 17.92 16.66
C GLN A 339 -24.11 19.25 17.34
N LYS A 340 -24.86 20.13 16.67
CA LYS A 340 -25.39 21.36 17.29
C LYS A 340 -26.35 21.05 18.44
N ASN A 341 -27.23 20.06 18.28
CA ASN A 341 -28.15 19.65 19.35
C ASN A 341 -27.38 19.12 20.58
N PHE A 342 -26.33 18.33 20.36
CA PHE A 342 -25.44 17.84 21.40
C PHE A 342 -24.70 18.98 22.12
N GLU A 343 -24.15 19.93 21.38
CA GLU A 343 -23.49 21.12 21.94
C GLU A 343 -24.46 21.98 22.77
N MET A 344 -25.70 22.15 22.28
CA MET A 344 -26.74 22.86 23.02
C MET A 344 -27.13 22.12 24.31
N TRP A 345 -27.31 20.80 24.24
CA TRP A 345 -27.58 19.95 25.41
C TRP A 345 -26.46 20.04 26.46
N ASN A 346 -25.20 19.98 26.01
CA ASN A 346 -24.05 20.15 26.90
C ASN A 346 -23.98 21.55 27.50
N GLY A 347 -24.26 22.59 26.71
CA GLY A 347 -24.34 23.96 27.22
C GLY A 347 -25.40 24.13 28.31
N GLN A 348 -26.57 23.49 28.14
CA GLN A 348 -27.62 23.47 29.16
C GLN A 348 -27.19 22.70 30.41
N ARG A 349 -26.53 21.55 30.28
CA ARG A 349 -25.98 20.79 31.42
C ARG A 349 -24.97 21.61 32.22
N SER A 350 -24.03 22.24 31.52
CA SER A 350 -23.03 23.10 32.15
C SER A 350 -23.65 24.32 32.82
N ALA A 351 -24.70 24.91 32.25
CA ALA A 351 -25.44 26.02 32.87
C ALA A 351 -26.12 25.62 34.19
N VAL A 352 -26.50 24.36 34.35
CA VAL A 352 -27.07 23.80 35.59
C VAL A 352 -25.97 23.29 36.56
N GLY A 353 -24.69 23.44 36.19
CA GLY A 353 -23.55 23.07 37.02
C GLY A 353 -23.10 21.61 36.89
N TYR A 354 -23.64 20.87 35.91
CA TYR A 354 -23.17 19.52 35.60
C TYR A 354 -21.91 19.54 34.73
N VAL A 355 -21.10 18.49 34.84
CA VAL A 355 -19.95 18.25 33.95
C VAL A 355 -20.46 17.97 32.53
N GLU A 356 -19.65 18.31 31.52
CA GLU A 356 -19.90 17.96 30.12
C GLU A 356 -20.27 16.48 30.02
N GLY A 357 -21.42 16.21 29.42
CA GLY A 357 -21.94 14.87 29.23
C GLY A 357 -21.35 14.21 27.99
N THR A 358 -21.40 12.88 27.99
CA THR A 358 -20.94 12.07 26.85
C THR A 358 -22.04 11.93 25.79
N TRP A 359 -21.66 11.57 24.56
CA TRP A 359 -22.62 11.22 23.51
C TRP A 359 -23.55 10.06 23.91
N ALA A 360 -23.06 9.12 24.72
CA ALA A 360 -23.88 8.03 25.24
C ALA A 360 -24.98 8.54 26.19
N GLU A 361 -24.64 9.48 27.08
CA GLU A 361 -25.62 10.13 27.97
C GLU A 361 -26.64 10.98 27.21
N TYR A 362 -26.20 11.69 26.17
CA TYR A 362 -27.08 12.42 25.27
C TYR A 362 -28.09 11.48 24.62
N ASN A 363 -27.64 10.36 24.05
CA ASN A 363 -28.53 9.37 23.42
C ASN A 363 -29.51 8.73 24.43
N GLN A 364 -29.05 8.40 25.64
CA GLN A 364 -29.90 7.87 26.71
C GLN A 364 -30.97 8.84 27.19
N SER A 365 -30.72 10.16 27.09
CA SER A 365 -31.73 11.17 27.47
C SER A 365 -33.00 11.15 26.60
N PHE A 366 -32.97 10.39 25.50
CA PHE A 366 -34.10 10.19 24.58
C PHE A 366 -34.67 8.76 24.59
N GLU A 367 -34.10 7.83 25.36
CA GLU A 367 -34.73 6.51 25.54
C GLU A 367 -36.02 6.70 26.36
N PRO A 368 -37.14 6.05 25.99
CA PRO A 368 -38.33 6.06 26.83
C PRO A 368 -37.95 5.44 28.17
N LEU A 369 -37.98 6.25 29.23
CA LEU A 369 -37.94 5.72 30.59
C LEU A 369 -39.24 4.93 30.76
N ASP A 370 -39.13 3.62 30.92
CA ASP A 370 -40.24 2.76 31.29
C ASP A 370 -40.91 3.35 32.54
N ASP A 371 -42.16 3.78 32.38
CA ASP A 371 -43.15 4.29 33.35
C ASP A 371 -42.80 4.16 34.85
N GLN A 372 -41.83 4.92 35.34
CA GLN A 372 -41.62 5.15 36.76
C GLN A 372 -41.48 6.65 37.03
N GLU A 373 -42.64 7.24 37.38
CA GLU A 373 -42.93 8.27 38.39
C GLU A 373 -41.88 9.30 38.86
N ASP A 374 -40.78 9.56 38.15
CA ASP A 374 -39.89 10.67 38.46
C ASP A 374 -40.07 11.79 37.43
N GLY A 375 -40.60 12.92 37.92
CA GLY A 375 -40.84 14.16 37.18
C GLY A 375 -39.56 14.87 36.74
N GLY A 376 -38.70 14.18 35.99
CA GLY A 376 -37.56 14.75 35.29
C GLY A 376 -38.03 15.52 34.06
N VAL A 377 -37.84 16.85 34.07
CA VAL A 377 -38.04 17.67 32.88
C VAL A 377 -37.01 17.25 31.82
N ARG A 378 -37.48 16.72 30.68
CA ARG A 378 -36.61 16.47 29.52
C ARG A 378 -36.04 17.81 29.07
N LEU A 379 -34.71 17.95 29.11
CA LEU A 379 -34.02 19.22 28.78
C LEU A 379 -34.23 19.63 27.31
N ILE A 380 -34.51 18.66 26.44
CA ILE A 380 -34.82 18.86 25.01
C ILE A 380 -35.89 17.84 24.60
N GLU A 381 -36.96 18.30 23.95
CA GLU A 381 -37.88 17.40 23.24
C GLU A 381 -37.19 16.91 21.97
N ARG A 382 -37.03 15.59 21.81
CA ARG A 382 -36.62 15.04 20.52
C ARG A 382 -37.71 15.44 19.53
N PRO A 383 -37.40 16.11 18.40
CA PRO A 383 -38.38 16.27 17.34
C PRO A 383 -38.75 14.85 16.86
N GLU A 384 -39.87 14.35 17.37
CA GLU A 384 -40.44 13.07 16.99
C GLU A 384 -40.64 13.09 15.47
N GLY A 385 -39.89 12.24 14.76
CA GLY A 385 -39.94 12.15 13.29
C GLY A 385 -38.59 12.19 12.55
N LYS A 386 -37.48 12.60 13.19
CA LYS A 386 -36.26 12.90 12.40
C LYS A 386 -35.51 11.71 11.78
N LEU A 387 -35.57 10.51 12.35
CA LEU A 387 -34.96 9.31 11.75
C LEU A 387 -35.69 8.83 10.48
N ARG A 388 -36.98 9.19 10.32
CA ARG A 388 -37.77 8.90 9.10
C ARG A 388 -37.45 9.84 7.94
N HIS A 389 -36.70 10.94 8.14
CA HIS A 389 -36.41 11.86 7.03
C HIS A 389 -35.31 11.34 6.08
N LEU A 390 -34.50 10.35 6.50
CA LEU A 390 -33.49 9.73 5.63
C LEU A 390 -34.07 8.62 4.74
N ILE A 391 -35.25 8.08 5.09
CA ILE A 391 -35.99 7.09 4.32
C ILE A 391 -37.36 7.70 4.00
N PRO A 392 -37.53 8.35 2.83
CA PRO A 392 -38.83 8.82 2.38
C PRO A 392 -39.89 7.73 2.54
N GLU A 393 -41.12 8.09 2.91
CA GLU A 393 -42.25 7.12 2.99
C GLU A 393 -42.49 6.39 1.65
N SER A 394 -41.99 6.95 0.54
CA SER A 394 -41.99 6.34 -0.80
C SER A 394 -40.95 5.23 -1.01
N ASP A 395 -39.94 5.13 -0.16
CA ASP A 395 -38.96 4.03 -0.17
C ASP A 395 -39.60 2.86 0.61
N VAL A 396 -40.67 2.31 0.02
CA VAL A 396 -41.45 1.17 0.54
C VAL A 396 -40.50 0.04 0.90
N LEU A 397 -40.72 -0.62 2.04
CA LEU A 397 -39.96 -1.77 2.53
C LEU A 397 -40.19 -3.05 1.69
N GLU A 398 -40.43 -2.90 0.38
CA GLU A 398 -40.50 -4.00 -0.57
C GLU A 398 -39.10 -4.55 -0.86
N LEU A 399 -38.99 -5.88 -0.81
CA LEU A 399 -37.74 -6.60 -1.08
C LEU A 399 -37.81 -7.33 -2.45
N PRO A 400 -36.80 -7.18 -3.32
CA PRO A 400 -35.69 -6.23 -3.23
C PRO A 400 -36.16 -4.80 -3.49
N PRO A 401 -35.50 -3.77 -2.91
CA PRO A 401 -35.94 -2.39 -3.05
C PRO A 401 -35.86 -1.96 -4.51
N ARG A 402 -36.99 -1.52 -5.07
CA ARG A 402 -37.05 -0.96 -6.42
C ARG A 402 -37.19 0.54 -6.33
N CYS A 403 -36.58 1.24 -7.29
CA CYS A 403 -36.74 2.69 -7.41
C CYS A 403 -37.24 3.02 -8.81
N ASN A 404 -37.96 4.14 -8.94
CA ASN A 404 -38.40 4.68 -10.24
C ASN A 404 -37.26 5.36 -11.02
N CYS A 405 -36.00 4.94 -10.82
CA CYS A 405 -34.90 5.49 -11.59
C CYS A 405 -35.04 5.06 -13.05
N GLU A 406 -35.01 6.03 -13.97
CA GLU A 406 -35.12 5.77 -15.41
C GLU A 406 -33.91 4.99 -15.97
N GLN A 407 -32.78 5.03 -15.26
CA GLN A 407 -31.54 4.35 -15.63
C GLN A 407 -31.20 3.21 -14.65
N PRO A 408 -30.72 2.05 -15.15
CA PRO A 408 -30.20 0.99 -14.30
C PRO A 408 -28.96 1.45 -13.53
N CYS A 409 -28.81 0.99 -12.28
CA CYS A 409 -27.60 1.23 -11.49
C CYS A 409 -26.42 0.45 -12.09
N PHE A 410 -25.63 1.08 -12.95
CA PHE A 410 -24.40 0.51 -13.50
C PHE A 410 -23.18 0.91 -12.65
N PRO A 411 -22.08 0.12 -12.68
CA PRO A 411 -20.84 0.48 -12.01
C PRO A 411 -20.12 1.60 -12.78
N VAL A 412 -20.64 2.82 -12.65
CA VAL A 412 -19.90 4.05 -12.94
C VAL A 412 -19.76 4.73 -11.58
N GLU A 413 -18.54 5.09 -11.18
CA GLU A 413 -18.36 5.88 -9.95
C GLU A 413 -19.06 7.21 -10.16
N ASP A 414 -20.02 7.55 -9.29
CA ASP A 414 -20.66 8.86 -9.27
C ASP A 414 -19.56 9.90 -9.01
N THR A 415 -19.11 10.57 -10.08
CA THR A 415 -18.20 11.71 -9.97
C THR A 415 -18.94 12.86 -9.30
N ASP A 416 -18.24 13.75 -8.58
CA ASP A 416 -18.83 14.89 -7.84
C ASP A 416 -19.60 15.92 -8.72
N GLU A 417 -19.74 15.62 -10.02
CA GLU A 417 -20.38 16.40 -11.06
C GLU A 417 -21.87 16.07 -11.28
N ASP A 418 -22.44 15.00 -10.69
CA ASP A 418 -23.88 14.67 -10.78
C ASP A 418 -24.61 14.54 -9.43
#